data_AF-A0A0N5C4U7-F1
#
_entry.id   AF-A0A0N5C4U7-F1
#
_cell.length_a   1.000
_cell.length_b   1.000
_cell.length_c   1.000
_cell.angle_alpha   90.00
_cell.angle_beta   90.00
_cell.angle_gamma   90.00
#
_symmetry.space_group_name_H-M   'P 1'
#
loop_
_entity.id
_entity.type
_entity.pdbx_description
1 polymer ?
#
loop_
_entity_poly.entity_id
_entity_poly.type
_entity_poly.pdbx_seq_one_letter_code
_entity_poly.pdbx_strand_id
1 'polypeptide(L)'
;MYLVFFKNIAYLNIFYDLDVYDKKISKDFDENNYCLFEKFNIWSVIVQSYIKPQTKFKKCEKVRDSKHYKIVDGIITVMNNDMYCFCSCMYSNGSYRLNPTQYIFIGKLFKLDCDIFHLRCYNLSGTIIYDDVYFHINKLNKIPKESTPFLEENFIVPINNKRYDVHIYVIDSLSYYHALRALSKTRKYLKENFNGVEMEYLNAIGDNSRPNAYGFLLNKQNMDVDDIFSYKKTKKNDFGDLDSCGVALDNQTFIQEYYRKMGYVTLSAEDSEFGGPFTYPSCVGFKKEPAHHTLKPFQILSLHTITTKSVKDKLKKECLHHGFHIMNYMSDFLQKYENNLKMTLIWQAMILHDEINLIFAADEIFYNFFKKNEKHYKNSFNILMGDHGYRLNTFSISDIGRYEHKNPYFIITI
;
A
#
# COMPACT_ATOMS: atom_id res chain seq x y z
N MET A 1 1.05 6.45 -33.28
CA MET A 1 2.40 5.85 -33.24
C MET A 1 2.50 4.91 -32.02
N TYR A 2 1.77 3.78 -32.06
CA TYR A 2 1.44 2.92 -30.91
C TYR A 2 2.24 1.60 -30.86
N LEU A 3 3.29 1.44 -31.68
CA LEU A 3 3.91 0.14 -31.95
C LEU A 3 5.42 0.04 -31.67
N VAL A 4 6.05 1.09 -31.13
CA VAL A 4 7.53 1.09 -30.93
C VAL A 4 7.95 0.83 -29.47
N PHE A 5 7.03 0.94 -28.49
CA PHE A 5 7.35 0.65 -27.08
C PHE A 5 7.20 -0.82 -26.67
N PHE A 6 6.63 -1.69 -27.52
CA PHE A 6 6.50 -3.11 -27.21
C PHE A 6 7.74 -3.96 -27.51
N LYS A 7 8.78 -3.39 -28.16
CA LYS A 7 9.94 -4.18 -28.61
C LYS A 7 10.96 -4.53 -27.52
N ASN A 8 10.87 -3.96 -26.32
CA ASN A 8 11.76 -4.28 -25.19
C ASN A 8 11.06 -4.96 -24.00
N ILE A 9 9.78 -5.30 -24.11
CA ILE A 9 9.03 -6.03 -23.06
C ILE A 9 9.09 -7.55 -23.28
N ALA A 10 9.50 -8.02 -24.47
CA ALA A 10 9.53 -9.44 -24.80
C ALA A 10 10.70 -10.24 -24.19
N TYR A 11 11.63 -9.61 -23.44
CA TYR A 11 12.83 -10.28 -22.91
C TYR A 11 12.93 -10.38 -21.38
N LEU A 12 11.84 -10.08 -20.64
CA LEU A 12 11.81 -10.23 -19.17
C LEU A 12 10.69 -11.14 -18.64
N ASN A 13 9.98 -11.87 -19.52
CA ASN A 13 8.96 -12.84 -19.14
C ASN A 13 9.49 -14.29 -19.03
N ILE A 14 10.77 -14.46 -18.69
CA ILE A 14 11.24 -15.74 -18.15
C ILE A 14 11.20 -15.59 -16.62
N PHE A 15 10.00 -15.38 -16.08
CA PHE A 15 9.71 -15.83 -14.74
C PHE A 15 9.69 -17.35 -14.85
N TYR A 16 10.77 -17.99 -14.39
CA TYR A 16 10.69 -19.39 -14.09
C TYR A 16 9.63 -19.53 -12.99
N ASP A 17 8.42 -19.95 -13.34
CA ASP A 17 7.53 -20.67 -12.43
C ASP A 17 8.29 -21.94 -12.02
N LEU A 18 9.17 -21.79 -11.01
CA LEU A 18 9.97 -22.89 -10.46
C LEU A 18 9.19 -23.73 -9.45
N ASP A 19 7.91 -23.44 -9.24
CA ASP A 19 7.00 -24.28 -8.46
C ASP A 19 6.25 -25.27 -9.38
N VAL A 20 6.99 -25.96 -10.26
CA VAL A 20 6.57 -27.32 -10.65
C VAL A 20 6.89 -28.20 -9.46
N TYR A 21 5.98 -28.26 -8.48
CA TYR A 21 6.02 -29.32 -7.47
C TYR A 21 6.03 -30.64 -8.23
N ASP A 22 7.18 -31.30 -8.27
CA ASP A 22 7.27 -32.68 -8.73
C ASP A 22 6.30 -33.49 -7.86
N LYS A 23 5.16 -33.90 -8.43
CA LYS A 23 4.08 -34.60 -7.73
C LYS A 23 4.47 -36.00 -7.25
N LYS A 24 5.77 -36.34 -7.28
CA LYS A 24 6.34 -37.56 -6.71
C LYS A 24 6.78 -37.33 -5.27
N ILE A 25 5.81 -37.20 -4.36
CA ILE A 25 6.09 -37.32 -2.93
C ILE A 25 6.23 -38.82 -2.62
N SER A 26 7.45 -39.27 -2.28
CA SER A 26 7.67 -40.64 -1.81
C SER A 26 7.09 -40.82 -0.41
N LYS A 27 6.39 -41.93 -0.23
CA LYS A 27 5.76 -42.33 1.04
C LYS A 27 6.79 -42.93 1.99
N ASP A 28 7.54 -42.09 2.70
CA ASP A 28 8.23 -42.54 3.92
C ASP A 28 7.62 -41.80 5.12
N PHE A 29 6.76 -42.52 5.83
CA PHE A 29 6.24 -42.11 7.14
C PHE A 29 7.28 -42.52 8.17
N ASP A 30 8.00 -41.55 8.72
CA ASP A 30 8.78 -41.77 9.93
C ASP A 30 7.84 -41.55 11.15
N GLU A 31 7.71 -42.56 12.03
CA GLU A 31 6.79 -42.53 13.18
C GLU A 31 7.20 -41.52 14.27
N ASN A 32 8.33 -40.84 14.10
CA ASN A 32 8.82 -39.78 14.99
C ASN A 32 8.36 -38.37 14.51
N ASN A 33 7.05 -38.11 14.56
CA ASN A 33 6.47 -36.85 14.08
C ASN A 33 6.69 -35.66 15.05
N TYR A 34 7.91 -35.13 15.10
CA TYR A 34 8.14 -33.78 15.63
C TYR A 34 8.07 -32.78 14.48
N CYS A 35 7.18 -31.79 14.60
CA CYS A 35 7.19 -30.63 13.71
C CYS A 35 8.34 -29.71 14.12
N LEU A 36 9.43 -29.72 13.35
CA LEU A 36 10.56 -28.83 13.57
C LEU A 36 10.33 -27.51 12.82
N PHE A 37 10.28 -26.41 13.56
CA PHE A 37 10.33 -25.08 12.96
C PHE A 37 11.77 -24.77 12.57
N GLU A 38 12.01 -24.62 11.26
CA GLU A 38 13.33 -24.23 10.76
C GLU A 38 13.76 -22.88 11.33
N LYS A 39 15.01 -22.82 11.80
CA LYS A 39 15.65 -21.60 12.28
C LYS A 39 16.85 -21.30 11.41
N PHE A 40 16.87 -20.11 10.84
CA PHE A 40 17.99 -19.67 10.01
C PHE A 40 18.85 -18.65 10.75
N ASN A 41 20.16 -18.72 10.52
CA ASN A 41 21.05 -17.61 10.85
C ASN A 41 20.74 -16.44 9.91
N ILE A 42 20.27 -15.33 10.46
CA ILE A 42 19.89 -14.12 9.70
C ILE A 42 21.03 -13.58 8.82
N TRP A 43 22.28 -13.88 9.13
CA TRP A 43 23.46 -13.49 8.35
C TRP A 43 24.32 -14.69 7.94
N SER A 44 23.68 -15.80 7.54
CA SER A 44 24.38 -16.97 6.98
C SER A 44 25.24 -16.59 5.76
N VAL A 45 26.20 -17.46 5.39
CA VAL A 45 27.06 -17.26 4.21
C VAL A 45 26.22 -17.08 2.93
N ILE A 46 25.09 -17.81 2.84
CA ILE A 46 24.11 -17.68 1.74
C ILE A 46 23.48 -16.28 1.77
N VAL A 47 23.00 -15.79 2.92
CA VAL A 47 22.43 -14.44 3.00
C VAL A 47 23.46 -13.38 2.60
N GLN A 48 24.70 -13.53 3.07
CA GLN A 48 25.77 -12.59 2.78
C GLN A 48 26.17 -12.56 1.29
N SER A 49 25.96 -13.64 0.54
CA SER A 49 26.25 -13.65 -0.90
C SER A 49 25.22 -12.85 -1.71
N TYR A 50 23.94 -12.86 -1.30
CA TYR A 50 22.84 -12.22 -2.03
C TYR A 50 22.43 -10.85 -1.50
N ILE A 51 22.44 -10.64 -0.18
CA ILE A 51 21.98 -9.40 0.44
C ILE A 51 23.18 -8.48 0.71
N LYS A 52 23.15 -7.29 0.10
CA LYS A 52 24.14 -6.23 0.22
C LYS A 52 23.45 -4.98 0.78
N PRO A 53 23.37 -4.82 2.12
CA PRO A 53 22.58 -3.77 2.75
C PRO A 53 22.91 -2.37 2.22
N GLN A 54 21.90 -1.65 1.73
CA GLN A 54 22.06 -0.23 1.45
C GLN A 54 22.01 0.54 2.77
N THR A 55 23.09 1.23 3.12
CA THR A 55 23.17 1.90 4.43
C THR A 55 22.44 3.25 4.46
N LYS A 56 22.37 3.96 3.34
CA LYS A 56 21.74 5.28 3.22
C LYS A 56 21.19 5.51 1.82
N PHE A 57 20.09 6.26 1.73
CA PHE A 57 19.65 6.84 0.46
C PHE A 57 20.56 8.00 0.05
N LYS A 58 20.59 8.30 -1.25
CA LYS A 58 21.25 9.50 -1.78
C LYS A 58 20.66 10.74 -1.10
N LYS A 59 21.52 11.68 -0.71
CA LYS A 59 21.07 12.97 -0.16
C LYS A 59 20.17 13.66 -1.17
N CYS A 60 19.05 14.19 -0.68
CA CYS A 60 18.11 14.97 -1.45
C CYS A 60 17.76 16.23 -0.67
N GLU A 61 17.76 17.38 -1.34
CA GLU A 61 17.38 18.66 -0.77
C GLU A 61 16.02 19.07 -1.29
N LYS A 62 15.09 19.38 -0.37
CA LYS A 62 13.75 19.80 -0.74
C LYS A 62 13.80 21.15 -1.44
N VAL A 63 13.27 21.21 -2.65
CA VAL A 63 13.15 22.46 -3.40
C VAL A 63 11.86 23.15 -2.99
N ARG A 64 11.96 24.26 -2.25
CA ARG A 64 10.79 25.08 -1.88
C ARG A 64 10.40 25.99 -3.04
N ASP A 65 9.26 25.69 -3.65
CA ASP A 65 8.67 26.51 -4.71
C ASP A 65 7.59 27.45 -4.14
N SER A 66 7.93 28.20 -3.09
CA SER A 66 6.99 29.06 -2.36
C SER A 66 6.93 30.48 -2.92
N LYS A 67 7.17 30.68 -4.22
CA LYS A 67 7.17 32.03 -4.80
C LYS A 67 5.83 32.42 -5.41
N HIS A 68 5.04 31.43 -5.86
CA HIS A 68 3.88 31.69 -6.70
C HIS A 68 2.54 31.48 -5.98
N TYR A 69 2.46 30.48 -5.10
CA TYR A 69 1.29 30.23 -4.28
C TYR A 69 1.68 29.49 -2.99
N LYS A 70 0.74 29.43 -2.05
CA LYS A 70 0.87 28.69 -0.80
C LYS A 70 -0.39 27.83 -0.61
N ILE A 71 -0.20 26.60 -0.16
CA ILE A 71 -1.30 25.72 0.24
C ILE A 71 -1.22 25.52 1.75
N VAL A 72 -2.28 25.87 2.46
CA VAL A 72 -2.42 25.62 3.89
C VAL A 72 -3.82 25.08 4.14
N ASP A 73 -3.93 23.89 4.72
CA ASP A 73 -5.21 23.27 5.08
C ASP A 73 -6.25 23.23 3.95
N GLY A 74 -5.79 22.85 2.74
CA GLY A 74 -6.65 22.77 1.56
C GLY A 74 -7.02 24.13 0.95
N ILE A 75 -6.44 25.22 1.44
CA ILE A 75 -6.66 26.57 0.90
C ILE A 75 -5.46 26.97 0.06
N ILE A 76 -5.70 27.20 -1.24
CA ILE A 76 -4.72 27.75 -2.16
C ILE A 76 -4.77 29.27 -2.06
N THR A 77 -3.61 29.88 -1.78
CA THR A 77 -3.40 31.32 -1.82
C THR A 77 -2.41 31.65 -2.92
N VAL A 78 -2.86 32.37 -3.96
CA VAL A 78 -1.96 32.86 -5.01
C VAL A 78 -1.24 34.10 -4.47
N MET A 79 0.09 34.10 -4.55
CA MET A 79 0.91 35.15 -3.93
C MET A 79 1.38 36.21 -4.93
N ASN A 80 1.29 35.94 -6.23
CA ASN A 80 1.64 36.87 -7.29
C ASN A 80 0.40 37.21 -8.12
N ASN A 81 0.13 38.50 -8.30
CA ASN A 81 -1.05 38.97 -9.03
C ASN A 81 -0.87 38.91 -10.56
N ASP A 82 0.36 38.75 -11.07
CA ASP A 82 0.67 38.73 -12.50
C ASP A 82 0.55 37.34 -13.13
N MET A 83 -0.27 36.47 -12.54
CA MET A 83 -0.52 35.12 -13.04
C MET A 83 -1.97 34.70 -12.88
N TYR A 84 -2.40 33.82 -13.78
CA TYR A 84 -3.71 33.19 -13.74
C TYR A 84 -3.53 31.72 -13.41
N CYS A 85 -3.96 31.31 -12.22
CA CYS A 85 -3.89 29.92 -11.77
C CYS A 85 -5.25 29.24 -11.88
N PHE A 86 -5.23 27.97 -12.26
CA PHE A 86 -6.41 27.13 -12.38
C PHE A 86 -6.16 25.79 -11.69
N CYS A 87 -7.16 25.29 -10.97
CA CYS A 87 -7.11 23.94 -10.41
C CYS A 87 -8.25 23.06 -10.92
N SER A 88 -7.97 21.76 -11.03
CA SER A 88 -8.95 20.71 -11.29
C SER A 88 -8.77 19.62 -10.25
N CYS A 89 -9.85 19.25 -9.57
CA CYS A 89 -9.87 18.13 -8.63
C CYS A 89 -9.87 16.81 -9.37
N MET A 90 -9.12 15.85 -8.84
CA MET A 90 -8.83 14.58 -9.48
C MET A 90 -9.45 13.46 -8.66
N TYR A 91 -10.54 12.91 -9.17
CA TYR A 91 -11.22 11.74 -8.60
C TYR A 91 -10.94 10.51 -9.45
N SER A 92 -11.00 9.31 -8.86
CA SER A 92 -10.94 8.06 -9.60
C SER A 92 -12.32 7.65 -10.11
N ASN A 93 -12.33 6.90 -11.21
CA ASN A 93 -13.51 6.21 -11.74
C ASN A 93 -13.11 4.76 -12.05
N GLY A 94 -13.29 3.88 -11.07
CA GLY A 94 -12.70 2.54 -11.07
C GLY A 94 -11.18 2.56 -10.93
N SER A 95 -10.54 1.47 -11.37
CA SER A 95 -9.13 1.19 -11.07
C SER A 95 -8.10 2.01 -11.87
N TYR A 96 -8.44 2.45 -13.09
CA TYR A 96 -7.46 3.02 -14.03
C TYR A 96 -7.90 4.31 -14.72
N ARG A 97 -9.05 4.89 -14.36
CA ARG A 97 -9.58 6.09 -15.02
C ARG A 97 -9.73 7.22 -14.01
N LEU A 98 -9.52 8.44 -14.51
CA LEU A 98 -9.78 9.67 -13.77
C LEU A 98 -11.16 10.22 -14.13
N ASN A 99 -11.75 10.92 -13.19
CA ASN A 99 -12.91 11.78 -13.38
C ASN A 99 -12.55 13.20 -12.90
N PRO A 100 -11.79 13.96 -13.71
CA PRO A 100 -11.35 15.30 -13.34
C PRO A 100 -12.53 16.29 -13.34
N THR A 101 -12.54 17.25 -12.42
CA THR A 101 -13.47 18.38 -12.49
C THR A 101 -13.05 19.36 -13.59
N GLN A 102 -13.95 20.27 -13.97
CA GLN A 102 -13.55 21.42 -14.79
C GLN A 102 -12.47 22.25 -14.07
N TYR A 103 -11.61 22.88 -14.85
CA TYR A 103 -10.62 23.81 -14.31
C TYR A 103 -11.32 25.06 -13.82
N ILE A 104 -11.09 25.39 -12.55
CA ILE A 104 -11.66 26.57 -11.90
C ILE A 104 -10.54 27.59 -11.71
N PHE A 105 -10.83 28.84 -12.05
CA PHE A 105 -9.91 29.95 -11.82
C PHE A 105 -9.74 30.20 -10.33
N ILE A 106 -8.49 30.23 -9.89
CA ILE A 106 -8.10 30.59 -8.53
C ILE A 106 -7.83 32.08 -8.55
N GLY A 107 -8.73 32.85 -7.93
CA GLY A 107 -8.51 34.27 -7.66
C GLY A 107 -7.41 34.45 -6.61
N LYS A 108 -7.74 35.07 -5.48
CA LYS A 108 -6.76 35.25 -4.38
C LYS A 108 -6.72 34.05 -3.43
N LEU A 109 -7.89 33.51 -3.11
CA LEU A 109 -8.09 32.44 -2.15
C LEU A 109 -9.08 31.44 -2.72
N PHE A 110 -8.75 30.14 -2.64
CA PHE A 110 -9.66 29.08 -3.07
C PHE A 110 -9.57 27.89 -2.12
N LYS A 111 -10.71 27.42 -1.63
CA LYS A 111 -10.80 26.23 -0.78
C LYS A 111 -11.08 25.01 -1.65
N LEU A 112 -10.17 24.05 -1.59
CA LEU A 112 -10.30 22.76 -2.26
C LEU A 112 -11.32 21.87 -1.55
N ASP A 113 -11.99 21.02 -2.33
CA ASP A 113 -12.94 20.02 -1.86
C ASP A 113 -12.48 18.57 -2.14
N CYS A 114 -11.23 18.40 -2.56
CA CYS A 114 -10.64 17.13 -2.94
C CYS A 114 -9.24 16.93 -2.35
N ASP A 115 -8.82 15.67 -2.25
CA ASP A 115 -7.49 15.29 -1.78
C ASP A 115 -6.41 15.48 -2.83
N ILE A 116 -6.73 15.22 -4.10
CA ILE A 116 -5.79 15.28 -5.22
C ILE A 116 -6.28 16.31 -6.21
N PHE A 117 -5.40 17.20 -6.64
CA PHE A 117 -5.71 18.19 -7.66
C PHE A 117 -4.50 18.49 -8.52
N HIS A 118 -4.78 18.93 -9.74
CA HIS A 118 -3.79 19.43 -10.66
C HIS A 118 -3.90 20.95 -10.72
N LEU A 119 -2.77 21.63 -10.55
CA LEU A 119 -2.65 23.08 -10.52
C LEU A 119 -1.81 23.54 -11.71
N ARG A 120 -2.36 24.44 -12.51
CA ARG A 120 -1.66 25.05 -13.64
C ARG A 120 -1.78 26.57 -13.59
N CYS A 121 -0.65 27.27 -13.67
CA CYS A 121 -0.61 28.72 -13.71
C CYS A 121 0.04 29.24 -14.99
N TYR A 122 -0.50 30.35 -15.48
CA TYR A 122 -0.08 31.03 -16.69
C TYR A 122 0.37 32.45 -16.37
N ASN A 123 1.40 32.94 -17.07
CA ASN A 123 1.71 34.38 -17.04
C ASN A 123 0.73 35.18 -17.92
N LEU A 124 0.86 36.51 -17.90
CA LEU A 124 0.06 37.42 -18.74
C LEU A 124 0.16 37.13 -20.25
N SER A 125 1.27 36.52 -20.69
CA SER A 125 1.49 36.12 -22.09
C SER A 125 0.88 34.75 -22.44
N GLY A 126 0.19 34.08 -21.50
CA GLY A 126 -0.42 32.77 -21.71
C GLY A 126 0.55 31.59 -21.67
N THR A 127 1.80 31.80 -21.23
CA THR A 127 2.80 30.73 -21.08
C THR A 127 2.62 30.03 -19.74
N ILE A 128 2.70 28.69 -19.72
CA ILE A 128 2.69 27.90 -18.49
C ILE A 128 3.96 28.20 -17.70
N ILE A 129 3.78 28.82 -16.54
CA ILE A 129 4.86 29.07 -15.57
C ILE A 129 4.86 28.03 -14.46
N TYR A 130 3.74 27.36 -14.26
CA TYR A 130 3.56 26.39 -13.19
C TYR A 130 2.62 25.27 -13.63
N ASP A 131 3.01 24.02 -13.42
CA ASP A 131 2.22 22.82 -13.71
C ASP A 131 2.65 21.74 -12.72
N ASP A 132 1.74 21.37 -11.81
CA ASP A 132 2.07 20.46 -10.73
C ASP A 132 0.83 19.73 -10.19
N VAL A 133 1.06 18.54 -9.63
CA VAL A 133 0.02 17.70 -9.03
C VAL A 133 0.25 17.66 -7.52
N TYR A 134 -0.82 17.94 -6.78
CA TYR A 134 -0.82 18.00 -5.33
C TYR A 134 -1.67 16.89 -4.75
N PHE A 135 -1.24 16.40 -3.59
CA PHE A 135 -2.05 15.57 -2.71
C PHE A 135 -2.01 16.14 -1.29
N HIS A 136 -3.14 16.07 -0.60
CA HIS A 136 -3.32 16.39 0.82
C HIS A 136 -4.61 15.70 1.29
N ILE A 137 -4.91 15.76 2.58
CA ILE A 137 -6.19 15.27 3.10
C ILE A 137 -7.18 16.42 3.18
N ASN A 138 -8.21 16.41 2.35
CA ASN A 138 -9.34 17.32 2.49
C ASN A 138 -10.34 16.76 3.52
N LYS A 139 -10.34 17.32 4.73
CA LYS A 139 -11.21 16.85 5.81
C LYS A 139 -12.70 16.93 5.41
N LEU A 140 -13.40 15.80 5.51
CA LEU A 140 -14.83 15.72 5.27
C LEU A 140 -15.58 16.56 6.30
N ASN A 141 -16.49 17.42 5.83
CA ASN A 141 -17.36 18.21 6.72
C ASN A 141 -18.29 17.30 7.54
N LYS A 142 -18.72 16.19 6.95
CA LYS A 142 -19.57 15.18 7.58
C LYS A 142 -19.17 13.80 7.08
N ILE A 143 -18.98 12.86 7.99
CA ILE A 143 -18.78 11.45 7.66
C ILE A 143 -20.13 10.89 7.17
N PRO A 144 -20.21 10.35 5.95
CA PRO A 144 -21.43 9.72 5.44
C PRO A 144 -21.93 8.64 6.40
N LYS A 145 -23.24 8.61 6.63
CA LYS A 145 -23.89 7.46 7.27
C LYS A 145 -24.27 6.48 6.18
N GLU A 146 -23.86 5.23 6.33
CA GLU A 146 -24.12 4.16 5.36
C GLU A 146 -24.87 3.02 6.04
N SER A 147 -25.59 2.23 5.25
CA SER A 147 -26.25 1.03 5.76
C SER A 147 -25.21 -0.06 6.08
N THR A 148 -25.48 -0.83 7.14
CA THR A 148 -24.65 -1.95 7.59
C THR A 148 -25.38 -3.28 7.43
N PRO A 149 -25.76 -3.69 6.20
CA PRO A 149 -26.59 -4.88 5.98
C PRO A 149 -25.89 -6.21 6.31
N PHE A 150 -24.58 -6.18 6.53
CA PHE A 150 -23.78 -7.33 6.93
C PHE A 150 -23.82 -7.60 8.44
N LEU A 151 -24.28 -6.63 9.23
CA LEU A 151 -24.58 -6.84 10.64
C LEU A 151 -25.96 -7.50 10.71
N GLU A 152 -26.16 -8.40 11.68
CA GLU A 152 -27.51 -8.91 11.94
C GLU A 152 -28.47 -7.73 12.17
N GLU A 153 -29.72 -7.82 11.72
CA GLU A 153 -30.67 -6.69 11.78
C GLU A 153 -30.84 -6.13 13.20
N ASN A 154 -30.63 -6.97 14.22
CA ASN A 154 -30.69 -6.61 15.64
C ASN A 154 -29.32 -6.39 16.30
N PHE A 155 -28.22 -6.51 15.54
CA PHE A 155 -26.89 -6.25 16.06
C PHE A 155 -26.67 -4.75 16.23
N ILE A 156 -26.61 -4.33 17.48
CA ILE A 156 -26.29 -2.97 17.86
C ILE A 156 -24.82 -2.96 18.30
N VAL A 157 -24.00 -2.14 17.64
CA VAL A 157 -22.64 -1.87 18.15
C VAL A 157 -22.78 -1.31 19.56
N PRO A 158 -22.30 -2.00 20.61
CA PRO A 158 -22.60 -1.61 21.98
C PRO A 158 -22.12 -0.18 22.23
N ILE A 159 -23.04 0.71 22.63
CA ILE A 159 -22.78 2.15 22.80
C ILE A 159 -21.67 2.39 23.83
N ASN A 160 -21.57 1.50 24.83
CA ASN A 160 -20.62 1.60 25.92
C ASN A 160 -19.26 0.93 25.62
N ASN A 161 -19.13 0.22 24.50
CA ASN A 161 -17.84 -0.38 24.15
C ASN A 161 -16.94 0.69 23.54
N LYS A 162 -15.74 0.81 24.12
CA LYS A 162 -14.68 1.62 23.54
C LYS A 162 -14.35 1.09 22.14
N ARG A 163 -14.43 1.97 21.15
CA ARG A 163 -13.98 1.71 19.77
C ARG A 163 -12.54 2.17 19.63
N TYR A 164 -11.74 1.35 18.96
CA TYR A 164 -10.32 1.57 18.75
C TYR A 164 -10.08 1.94 17.29
N ASP A 165 -9.09 2.80 17.05
CA ASP A 165 -8.58 3.00 15.69
C ASP A 165 -7.90 1.71 15.19
N VAL A 166 -7.84 1.54 13.88
CA VAL A 166 -7.18 0.38 13.26
C VAL A 166 -6.24 0.89 12.18
N HIS A 167 -4.98 0.46 12.22
CA HIS A 167 -3.95 0.91 11.31
C HIS A 167 -3.21 -0.29 10.75
N ILE A 168 -3.40 -0.59 9.46
CA ILE A 168 -2.69 -1.65 8.75
C ILE A 168 -1.67 -1.02 7.82
N TYR A 169 -0.40 -1.38 8.02
CA TYR A 169 0.71 -1.00 7.18
C TYR A 169 1.36 -2.27 6.61
N VAL A 170 1.17 -2.49 5.31
CA VAL A 170 1.78 -3.60 4.57
C VAL A 170 3.02 -3.10 3.83
N ILE A 171 4.15 -3.78 4.01
CA ILE A 171 5.34 -3.64 3.17
C ILE A 171 5.42 -4.89 2.31
N ASP A 172 5.21 -4.72 1.00
CA ASP A 172 5.28 -5.82 0.03
C ASP A 172 6.61 -6.57 0.16
N SER A 173 6.55 -7.90 0.09
CA SER A 173 7.74 -8.77 0.07
C SER A 173 8.56 -8.80 1.37
N LEU A 174 8.04 -8.25 2.47
CA LEU A 174 8.71 -8.25 3.77
C LEU A 174 8.52 -9.58 4.51
N SER A 175 9.55 -10.43 4.50
CA SER A 175 9.61 -11.63 5.33
C SER A 175 9.96 -11.34 6.79
N TYR A 176 9.64 -12.26 7.69
CA TYR A 176 10.01 -12.18 9.10
C TYR A 176 11.52 -11.97 9.28
N TYR A 177 12.34 -12.84 8.70
CA TYR A 177 13.80 -12.75 8.78
C TYR A 177 14.36 -11.50 8.09
N HIS A 178 13.73 -11.02 7.00
CA HIS A 178 14.16 -9.77 6.37
C HIS A 178 13.86 -8.55 7.24
N ALA A 179 12.73 -8.54 7.95
CA ALA A 179 12.46 -7.53 8.96
C ALA A 179 13.46 -7.59 10.13
N LEU A 180 13.88 -8.80 10.57
CA LEU A 180 14.94 -8.96 11.58
C LEU A 180 16.24 -8.27 11.16
N ARG A 181 16.61 -8.38 9.88
CA ARG A 181 17.82 -7.77 9.32
C ARG A 181 17.68 -6.27 9.08
N ALA A 182 16.60 -5.86 8.43
CA ALA A 182 16.50 -4.53 7.82
C ALA A 182 15.74 -3.51 8.67
N LEU A 183 14.86 -3.93 9.58
CA LEU A 183 13.98 -3.04 10.35
C LEU A 183 14.27 -3.07 11.86
N SER A 184 15.52 -3.31 12.24
CA SER A 184 15.94 -3.50 13.63
C SER A 184 15.46 -2.39 14.60
N LYS A 185 15.55 -1.12 14.21
CA LYS A 185 15.16 0.03 15.03
C LYS A 185 13.65 0.18 15.11
N THR A 186 12.99 0.07 13.96
CA THR A 186 11.52 0.15 13.86
C THR A 186 10.88 -0.94 14.69
N ARG A 187 11.34 -2.18 14.54
CA ARG A 187 10.85 -3.33 15.31
C ARG A 187 11.05 -3.15 16.80
N LYS A 188 12.26 -2.76 17.22
CA LYS A 188 12.57 -2.49 18.63
C LYS A 188 11.62 -1.45 19.20
N TYR A 189 11.40 -0.35 18.49
CA TYR A 189 10.48 0.71 18.91
C TYR A 189 9.05 0.21 19.06
N LEU A 190 8.52 -0.53 18.08
CA LEU A 190 7.16 -1.08 18.17
C LEU A 190 7.00 -2.06 19.35
N LYS A 191 7.98 -2.93 19.58
CA LYS A 191 7.97 -3.89 20.68
C LYS A 191 8.05 -3.21 22.05
N GLU A 192 9.00 -2.29 22.22
CA GLU A 192 9.31 -1.70 23.53
C GLU A 192 8.42 -0.51 23.88
N ASN A 193 8.00 0.31 22.91
CA ASN A 193 7.22 1.52 23.16
C ASN A 193 5.70 1.34 23.00
N PHE A 194 5.26 0.29 22.29
CA PHE A 194 3.83 -0.01 22.08
C PHE A 194 3.43 -1.43 22.50
N ASN A 195 4.27 -2.11 23.29
CA ASN A 195 4.03 -3.50 23.72
C ASN A 195 3.72 -4.44 22.54
N GLY A 196 4.40 -4.23 21.41
CA GLY A 196 4.13 -4.97 20.19
C GLY A 196 4.38 -6.47 20.32
N VAL A 197 3.40 -7.26 19.89
CA VAL A 197 3.47 -8.72 19.81
C VAL A 197 3.86 -9.10 18.39
N GLU A 198 5.08 -9.60 18.24
CA GLU A 198 5.62 -10.07 16.97
C GLU A 198 5.35 -11.56 16.80
N MET A 199 4.84 -11.97 15.63
CA MET A 199 4.53 -13.36 15.30
C MET A 199 5.55 -13.91 14.32
N GLU A 200 6.26 -14.98 14.72
CA GLU A 200 7.42 -15.48 13.97
C GLU A 200 7.04 -16.44 12.82
N TYR A 201 5.85 -17.05 12.87
CA TYR A 201 5.48 -18.18 12.00
C TYR A 201 4.18 -17.93 11.23
N LEU A 202 3.89 -16.69 10.85
CA LEU A 202 2.83 -16.40 9.91
C LEU A 202 3.18 -17.03 8.55
N ASN A 203 2.24 -17.75 7.94
CA ASN A 203 2.42 -18.33 6.62
C ASN A 203 1.65 -17.52 5.58
N ALA A 204 2.26 -17.28 4.42
CA ALA A 204 1.59 -16.75 3.25
C ALA A 204 0.53 -17.75 2.74
N ILE A 205 -0.57 -17.21 2.24
CA ILE A 205 -1.68 -17.95 1.64
C ILE A 205 -1.32 -18.39 0.21
N GLY A 206 -0.58 -17.54 -0.51
CA GLY A 206 -0.15 -17.84 -1.86
C GLY A 206 1.13 -17.10 -2.25
N ASP A 207 1.52 -17.24 -3.51
CA ASP A 207 2.83 -16.83 -4.02
C ASP A 207 3.07 -15.30 -4.01
N ASN A 208 2.06 -14.50 -4.34
CA ASN A 208 2.19 -13.06 -4.54
C ASN A 208 1.13 -12.26 -3.77
N SER A 209 1.13 -10.94 -3.92
CA SER A 209 0.27 -10.04 -3.16
C SER A 209 -1.23 -10.33 -3.27
N ARG A 210 -1.70 -10.83 -4.42
CA ARG A 210 -3.14 -11.03 -4.66
C ARG A 210 -3.78 -12.10 -3.75
N PRO A 211 -3.35 -13.37 -3.75
CA PRO A 211 -3.94 -14.40 -2.87
C PRO A 211 -3.82 -14.03 -1.39
N ASN A 212 -2.71 -13.42 -0.99
CA ASN A 212 -2.49 -12.97 0.38
C ASN A 212 -3.47 -11.83 0.77
N ALA A 213 -3.63 -10.82 -0.09
CA ALA A 213 -4.60 -9.74 0.13
C ALA A 213 -6.05 -10.25 0.12
N TYR A 214 -6.39 -11.22 -0.73
CA TYR A 214 -7.73 -11.80 -0.79
C TYR A 214 -8.07 -12.54 0.50
N GLY A 215 -7.18 -13.40 0.99
CA GLY A 215 -7.44 -14.10 2.24
C GLY A 215 -7.47 -13.14 3.44
N PHE A 216 -6.51 -12.21 3.51
CA PHE A 216 -6.40 -11.28 4.65
C PHE A 216 -7.49 -10.22 4.69
N LEU A 217 -7.77 -9.53 3.57
CA LEU A 217 -8.62 -8.35 3.55
C LEU A 217 -10.04 -8.63 3.05
N LEU A 218 -10.23 -9.67 2.23
CA LEU A 218 -11.54 -10.06 1.72
C LEU A 218 -12.10 -11.29 2.42
N ASN A 219 -11.33 -12.04 3.21
CA ASN A 219 -11.77 -13.36 3.68
C ASN A 219 -12.23 -14.25 2.50
N LYS A 220 -11.45 -14.23 1.41
CA LYS A 220 -11.73 -14.98 0.18
C LYS A 220 -10.52 -15.78 -0.25
N GLN A 221 -10.75 -17.00 -0.71
CA GLN A 221 -9.77 -17.86 -1.35
C GLN A 221 -9.92 -17.73 -2.87
N ASN A 222 -8.89 -17.27 -3.57
CA ASN A 222 -8.90 -17.08 -5.04
C ASN A 222 -8.17 -18.19 -5.81
N MET A 223 -7.73 -19.25 -5.12
CA MET A 223 -7.04 -20.40 -5.68
C MET A 223 -7.73 -21.67 -5.20
N ASP A 224 -7.78 -22.71 -6.03
CA ASP A 224 -8.25 -24.03 -5.59
C ASP A 224 -7.27 -24.61 -4.55
N VAL A 225 -7.77 -25.38 -3.59
CA VAL A 225 -6.93 -26.06 -2.58
C VAL A 225 -6.94 -27.55 -2.85
N ASP A 226 -5.78 -28.05 -3.25
CA ASP A 226 -5.51 -29.47 -3.44
C ASP A 226 -4.99 -30.10 -2.14
N ASP A 227 -5.42 -31.32 -1.89
CA ASP A 227 -4.78 -32.16 -0.90
C ASP A 227 -3.48 -32.71 -1.49
N ILE A 228 -2.34 -32.31 -0.90
CA ILE A 228 -1.01 -32.72 -1.37
C ILE A 228 -0.81 -34.24 -1.35
N PHE A 229 -1.59 -34.97 -0.54
CA PHE A 229 -1.55 -36.42 -0.49
C PHE A 229 -2.60 -37.09 -1.39
N SER A 230 -3.41 -36.30 -2.10
CA SER A 230 -4.47 -36.76 -3.00
C SER A 230 -5.50 -37.69 -2.32
N TYR A 231 -5.73 -37.57 -1.01
CA TYR A 231 -6.78 -38.33 -0.32
C TYR A 231 -8.15 -37.67 -0.46
N LYS A 232 -8.19 -36.34 -0.56
CA LYS A 232 -9.41 -35.55 -0.68
C LYS A 232 -9.54 -34.90 -2.05
N LYS A 233 -10.79 -34.68 -2.46
CA LYS A 233 -11.09 -33.88 -3.66
C LYS A 233 -10.64 -32.43 -3.44
N THR A 234 -10.18 -31.80 -4.52
CA THR A 234 -9.88 -30.37 -4.59
C THR A 234 -11.04 -29.55 -4.06
N LYS A 235 -10.76 -28.65 -3.11
CA LYS A 235 -11.72 -27.64 -2.65
C LYS A 235 -11.67 -26.46 -3.62
N LYS A 236 -12.79 -26.19 -4.29
CA LYS A 236 -12.92 -25.04 -5.19
C LYS A 236 -12.80 -23.71 -4.46
N ASN A 237 -12.18 -22.75 -5.13
CA ASN A 237 -12.04 -21.36 -4.69
C ASN A 237 -13.42 -20.66 -4.59
N ASP A 238 -13.45 -19.50 -3.91
CA ASP A 238 -14.70 -18.78 -3.62
C ASP A 238 -15.35 -18.09 -4.85
N PHE A 239 -14.69 -18.13 -6.01
CA PHE A 239 -15.16 -17.60 -7.29
C PHE A 239 -15.63 -18.73 -8.23
N GLY A 240 -15.53 -20.00 -7.82
CA GLY A 240 -15.91 -21.14 -8.63
C GLY A 240 -15.08 -21.24 -9.91
N ASP A 241 -15.77 -21.26 -11.06
CA ASP A 241 -15.12 -21.33 -12.38
C ASP A 241 -14.80 -19.94 -12.97
N LEU A 242 -15.13 -18.86 -12.27
CA LEU A 242 -14.82 -17.49 -12.71
C LEU A 242 -13.39 -17.10 -12.35
N ASP A 243 -12.73 -16.36 -13.24
CA ASP A 243 -11.48 -15.70 -12.89
C ASP A 243 -11.74 -14.54 -11.92
N SER A 244 -11.21 -14.67 -10.69
CA SER A 244 -11.26 -13.63 -9.66
C SER A 244 -10.82 -12.24 -10.15
N CYS A 245 -9.88 -12.18 -11.11
CA CYS A 245 -9.40 -10.93 -11.71
C CYS A 245 -10.49 -10.20 -12.53
N GLY A 246 -11.43 -10.94 -13.10
CA GLY A 246 -12.57 -10.43 -13.88
C GLY A 246 -13.79 -10.05 -13.03
N VAL A 247 -13.78 -10.35 -11.73
CA VAL A 247 -14.90 -10.09 -10.82
C VAL A 247 -14.69 -8.77 -10.09
N ALA A 248 -15.73 -7.94 -10.06
CA ALA A 248 -15.71 -6.70 -9.29
C ALA A 248 -15.79 -7.00 -7.79
N LEU A 249 -14.93 -6.36 -6.99
CA LEU A 249 -14.80 -6.59 -5.56
C LEU A 249 -15.77 -5.74 -4.71
N ASP A 250 -16.58 -4.89 -5.35
CA ASP A 250 -17.60 -4.08 -4.68
C ASP A 250 -18.65 -4.93 -3.94
N ASN A 251 -19.10 -4.46 -2.78
CA ASN A 251 -20.10 -5.12 -1.93
C ASN A 251 -19.71 -6.54 -1.50
N GLN A 252 -18.41 -6.85 -1.50
CA GLN A 252 -17.86 -8.10 -0.98
C GLN A 252 -17.46 -7.93 0.49
N THR A 253 -16.80 -8.95 1.02
CA THR A 253 -16.31 -9.05 2.40
C THR A 253 -15.05 -8.22 2.69
N PHE A 254 -14.89 -7.06 2.04
CA PHE A 254 -13.71 -6.22 2.22
C PHE A 254 -13.71 -5.50 3.57
N ILE A 255 -12.72 -5.81 4.41
CA ILE A 255 -12.67 -5.37 5.80
C ILE A 255 -12.74 -3.85 5.96
N GLN A 256 -12.11 -3.08 5.06
CA GLN A 256 -12.14 -1.62 5.13
C GLN A 256 -13.53 -1.06 4.84
N GLU A 257 -14.32 -1.71 3.97
CA GLU A 257 -15.71 -1.33 3.70
C GLU A 257 -16.58 -1.52 4.95
N TYR A 258 -16.31 -2.54 5.76
CA TYR A 258 -17.01 -2.75 7.04
C TYR A 258 -16.71 -1.61 8.01
N TYR A 259 -15.44 -1.27 8.23
CA TYR A 259 -15.08 -0.14 9.10
C TYR A 259 -15.70 1.18 8.62
N ARG A 260 -15.67 1.44 7.31
CA ARG A 260 -16.33 2.59 6.70
C ARG A 260 -17.81 2.65 7.08
N LYS A 261 -18.55 1.57 6.83
CA LYS A 261 -19.99 1.47 7.14
C LYS A 261 -20.28 1.54 8.64
N MET A 262 -19.34 1.14 9.50
CA MET A 262 -19.42 1.29 10.97
C MET A 262 -19.10 2.71 11.47
N GLY A 263 -18.86 3.66 10.57
CA GLY A 263 -18.66 5.08 10.88
C GLY A 263 -17.21 5.49 11.10
N TYR A 264 -16.24 4.65 10.69
CA TYR A 264 -14.83 5.03 10.68
C TYR A 264 -14.55 5.89 9.46
N VAL A 265 -13.67 6.88 9.63
CA VAL A 265 -13.02 7.54 8.50
C VAL A 265 -11.94 6.61 7.97
N THR A 266 -11.93 6.39 6.66
CA THR A 266 -11.09 5.37 6.04
C THR A 266 -10.11 5.97 5.05
N LEU A 267 -8.87 5.49 5.09
CA LEU A 267 -7.81 5.86 4.14
C LEU A 267 -7.21 4.59 3.54
N SER A 268 -7.10 4.55 2.21
CA SER A 268 -6.35 3.53 1.47
C SER A 268 -5.27 4.20 0.64
N ALA A 269 -4.02 3.76 0.74
CA ALA A 269 -2.96 4.30 -0.11
C ALA A 269 -1.95 3.23 -0.52
N GLU A 270 -1.58 3.28 -1.79
CA GLU A 270 -0.65 2.38 -2.45
C GLU A 270 0.38 3.23 -3.21
N ASP A 271 1.60 2.74 -3.38
CA ASP A 271 2.70 3.45 -4.06
C ASP A 271 3.13 2.85 -5.40
N SER A 272 2.66 1.65 -5.75
CA SER A 272 2.90 1.04 -7.05
C SER A 272 2.19 1.84 -8.15
N GLU A 273 2.92 2.26 -9.18
CA GLU A 273 2.33 2.99 -10.31
C GLU A 273 1.44 2.09 -11.17
N PHE A 274 1.75 0.79 -11.26
CA PHE A 274 1.06 -0.17 -12.15
C PHE A 274 -0.19 -0.80 -11.53
N GLY A 275 -0.57 -0.37 -10.32
CA GLY A 275 -1.66 -0.95 -9.54
C GLY A 275 -1.15 -1.79 -8.37
N GLY A 276 -2.00 -1.99 -7.37
CA GLY A 276 -1.70 -2.79 -6.20
C GLY A 276 -2.36 -4.17 -6.23
N PRO A 277 -2.55 -4.80 -5.05
CA PRO A 277 -2.84 -6.24 -4.94
C PRO A 277 -4.16 -6.65 -5.59
N PHE A 278 -5.12 -5.73 -5.72
CA PHE A 278 -6.44 -6.00 -6.29
C PHE A 278 -6.58 -5.65 -7.77
N THR A 279 -5.64 -4.90 -8.33
CA THR A 279 -5.76 -4.36 -9.70
C THR A 279 -4.65 -4.85 -10.60
N TYR A 280 -3.40 -4.95 -10.15
CA TYR A 280 -2.31 -5.45 -10.99
C TYR A 280 -2.58 -6.88 -11.48
N PRO A 281 -2.24 -7.24 -12.75
CA PRO A 281 -1.78 -6.34 -13.81
C PRO A 281 -2.93 -5.59 -14.50
N SER A 282 -4.10 -6.21 -14.65
CA SER A 282 -5.25 -5.65 -15.36
C SER A 282 -6.60 -6.17 -14.83
N CYS A 283 -6.71 -6.38 -13.52
CA CYS A 283 -7.93 -6.84 -12.87
C CYS A 283 -8.95 -5.71 -12.67
N VAL A 284 -10.23 -6.09 -12.58
CA VAL A 284 -11.34 -5.13 -12.38
C VAL A 284 -11.17 -4.38 -11.06
N GLY A 285 -10.83 -5.08 -9.98
CA GLY A 285 -10.69 -4.51 -8.64
C GLY A 285 -12.02 -3.94 -8.14
N PHE A 286 -11.95 -2.76 -7.52
CA PHE A 286 -13.13 -2.03 -7.03
C PHE A 286 -13.59 -0.98 -8.03
N LYS A 287 -14.88 -0.99 -8.38
CA LYS A 287 -15.50 0.04 -9.23
C LYS A 287 -15.75 1.34 -8.48
N LYS A 288 -16.12 1.25 -7.20
CA LYS A 288 -16.24 2.37 -6.27
C LYS A 288 -15.08 2.37 -5.30
N GLU A 289 -14.56 3.54 -4.94
CA GLU A 289 -13.51 3.60 -3.93
C GLU A 289 -14.04 3.08 -2.58
N PRO A 290 -13.36 2.09 -1.97
CA PRO A 290 -13.78 1.54 -0.69
C PRO A 290 -13.43 2.47 0.47
N ALA A 291 -12.39 3.30 0.33
CA ALA A 291 -11.99 4.28 1.33
C ALA A 291 -12.58 5.68 1.05
N HIS A 292 -12.72 6.50 2.10
CA HIS A 292 -13.04 7.92 1.95
C HIS A 292 -11.88 8.71 1.34
N HIS A 293 -10.64 8.35 1.69
CA HIS A 293 -9.41 8.98 1.25
C HIS A 293 -8.55 7.97 0.48
N THR A 294 -8.08 8.36 -0.71
CA THR A 294 -7.26 7.48 -1.57
C THR A 294 -6.23 8.24 -2.39
N LEU A 295 -5.03 7.65 -2.54
CA LEU A 295 -4.01 8.16 -3.47
C LEU A 295 -4.12 7.59 -4.89
N LYS A 296 -5.15 6.80 -5.20
CA LYS A 296 -5.33 6.22 -6.54
C LYS A 296 -5.34 7.26 -7.67
N PRO A 297 -6.00 8.43 -7.56
CA PRO A 297 -5.90 9.47 -8.58
C PRO A 297 -4.45 9.93 -8.83
N PHE A 298 -3.64 10.03 -7.77
CA PHE A 298 -2.22 10.39 -7.88
C PHE A 298 -1.41 9.31 -8.62
N GLN A 299 -1.68 8.02 -8.33
CA GLN A 299 -1.09 6.90 -9.08
C GLN A 299 -1.46 6.93 -10.57
N ILE A 300 -2.73 7.18 -10.91
CA ILE A 300 -3.15 7.26 -12.32
C ILE A 300 -2.48 8.44 -13.03
N LEU A 301 -2.32 9.58 -12.34
CA LEU A 301 -1.63 10.75 -12.89
C LEU A 301 -0.13 10.53 -13.12
N SER A 302 0.52 9.62 -12.37
CA SER A 302 1.94 9.29 -12.55
C SER A 302 2.22 8.53 -13.84
N LEU A 303 1.22 7.79 -14.34
CA LEU A 303 1.27 7.08 -15.62
C LEU A 303 0.66 7.86 -16.79
N HIS A 304 -0.11 8.90 -16.52
CA HIS A 304 -0.79 9.68 -17.56
C HIS A 304 0.20 10.52 -18.37
N THR A 305 0.07 10.50 -19.71
CA THR A 305 1.04 11.07 -20.65
C THR A 305 1.32 12.56 -20.46
N ILE A 306 0.34 13.32 -19.98
CA ILE A 306 0.47 14.77 -19.76
C ILE A 306 1.07 15.09 -18.38
N THR A 307 0.69 14.36 -17.34
CA THR A 307 0.96 14.72 -15.94
C THR A 307 2.09 13.90 -15.31
N THR A 308 2.55 12.83 -15.96
CA THR A 308 3.64 11.97 -15.49
C THR A 308 4.90 12.78 -15.14
N LYS A 309 5.24 13.77 -15.98
CA LYS A 309 6.39 14.65 -15.73
C LYS A 309 6.19 15.47 -14.46
N SER A 310 5.03 16.11 -14.32
CA SER A 310 4.70 16.95 -13.16
C SER A 310 4.73 16.13 -11.86
N VAL A 311 4.16 14.92 -11.85
CA VAL A 311 4.19 14.00 -10.69
C VAL A 311 5.63 13.57 -10.35
N LYS A 312 6.44 13.18 -11.33
CA LYS A 312 7.83 12.77 -11.09
C LYS A 312 8.68 13.95 -10.58
N ASP A 313 8.51 15.12 -11.16
CA ASP A 313 9.18 16.35 -10.73
C ASP A 313 8.76 16.73 -9.30
N LYS A 314 7.47 16.60 -8.95
CA LYS A 314 6.95 16.79 -7.59
C LYS A 314 7.63 15.89 -6.58
N LEU A 315 7.57 14.58 -6.80
CA LEU A 315 8.16 13.59 -5.90
C LEU A 315 9.66 13.81 -5.73
N LYS A 316 10.36 14.15 -6.81
CA LYS A 316 11.78 14.50 -6.77
C LYS A 316 12.06 15.76 -5.96
N LYS A 317 11.34 16.86 -6.22
CA LYS A 317 11.49 18.15 -5.52
C LYS A 317 11.23 18.03 -4.02
N GLU A 318 10.31 17.15 -3.62
CA GLU A 318 9.96 16.94 -2.21
C GLU A 318 10.73 15.80 -1.52
N CYS A 319 11.66 15.16 -2.25
CA CYS A 319 12.43 14.01 -1.77
C CYS A 319 11.55 12.81 -1.36
N LEU A 320 10.46 12.59 -2.08
CA LEU A 320 9.49 11.52 -1.86
C LEU A 320 9.75 10.34 -2.80
N HIS A 321 10.88 9.66 -2.58
CA HIS A 321 11.29 8.47 -3.32
C HIS A 321 10.78 7.18 -2.66
N HIS A 322 10.80 6.05 -3.38
CA HIS A 322 10.50 4.71 -2.85
C HIS A 322 9.14 4.61 -2.11
N GLY A 323 8.14 5.37 -2.56
CA GLY A 323 6.79 5.34 -1.99
C GLY A 323 6.57 6.15 -0.72
N PHE A 324 7.57 6.86 -0.18
CA PHE A 324 7.41 7.58 1.10
C PHE A 324 6.38 8.73 1.09
N HIS A 325 5.82 9.10 -0.07
CA HIS A 325 4.69 10.03 -0.15
C HIS A 325 3.43 9.49 0.55
N ILE A 326 3.20 8.17 0.56
CA ILE A 326 2.04 7.56 1.23
C ILE A 326 2.10 7.72 2.75
N MET A 327 3.31 7.75 3.34
CA MET A 327 3.52 8.03 4.77
C MET A 327 3.16 9.47 5.12
N ASN A 328 3.47 10.42 4.24
CA ASN A 328 3.09 11.83 4.43
C ASN A 328 1.56 11.98 4.38
N TYR A 329 0.93 11.33 3.41
CA TYR A 329 -0.52 11.32 3.26
C TYR A 329 -1.21 10.69 4.48
N MET A 330 -0.70 9.55 4.98
CA MET A 330 -1.19 8.95 6.22
C MET A 330 -0.98 9.87 7.44
N SER A 331 0.18 10.52 7.57
CA SER A 331 0.44 11.43 8.69
C SER A 331 -0.53 12.63 8.70
N ASP A 332 -0.80 13.22 7.53
CA ASP A 332 -1.79 14.30 7.38
C ASP A 332 -3.20 13.83 7.75
N PHE A 333 -3.55 12.59 7.38
CA PHE A 333 -4.83 11.98 7.71
C PHE A 333 -5.00 11.78 9.22
N LEU A 334 -4.00 11.19 9.86
CA LEU A 334 -4.00 10.96 11.31
C LEU A 334 -4.18 12.28 12.06
N GLN A 335 -3.48 13.33 11.62
CA GLN A 335 -3.58 14.66 12.22
C GLN A 335 -4.97 15.28 12.03
N LYS A 336 -5.50 15.33 10.81
CA LYS A 336 -6.78 15.99 10.51
C LYS A 336 -7.99 15.29 11.13
N TYR A 337 -7.89 13.97 11.34
CA TYR A 337 -8.94 13.14 11.94
C TYR A 337 -8.60 12.68 13.37
N GLU A 338 -7.80 13.44 14.11
CA GLU A 338 -7.38 13.04 15.47
C GLU A 338 -8.55 12.74 16.41
N ASN A 339 -9.70 13.41 16.21
CA ASN A 339 -10.92 13.25 17.02
C ASN A 339 -11.97 12.31 16.40
N ASN A 340 -11.61 11.55 15.36
CA ASN A 340 -12.51 10.62 14.68
C ASN A 340 -11.97 9.19 14.78
N LEU A 341 -12.87 8.20 14.72
CA LEU A 341 -12.46 6.80 14.54
C LEU A 341 -11.86 6.62 13.14
N LYS A 342 -10.69 5.97 13.07
CA LYS A 342 -9.88 5.87 11.87
C LYS A 342 -9.57 4.42 11.54
N MET A 343 -9.68 4.08 10.26
CA MET A 343 -9.16 2.83 9.71
C MET A 343 -8.26 3.12 8.51
N THR A 344 -6.97 2.85 8.62
CA THR A 344 -6.00 3.06 7.53
C THR A 344 -5.50 1.73 6.98
N LEU A 345 -5.40 1.65 5.65
CA LEU A 345 -4.74 0.57 4.93
C LEU A 345 -3.68 1.18 4.02
N ILE A 346 -2.41 0.93 4.34
CA ILE A 346 -1.26 1.35 3.53
C ILE A 346 -0.62 0.11 2.92
N TRP A 347 -0.31 0.16 1.63
CA TRP A 347 0.42 -0.89 0.94
C TRP A 347 1.64 -0.28 0.23
N GLN A 348 2.84 -0.55 0.76
CA GLN A 348 4.09 -0.01 0.24
C GLN A 348 4.88 -1.09 -0.50
N ALA A 349 4.93 -1.01 -1.82
CA ALA A 349 5.63 -1.93 -2.71
C ALA A 349 7.02 -1.43 -3.12
N MET A 350 7.16 -0.13 -3.41
CA MET A 350 8.34 0.41 -4.10
C MET A 350 9.64 0.36 -3.29
N ILE A 351 9.56 0.09 -1.98
CA ILE A 351 10.72 0.03 -1.10
C ILE A 351 11.44 -1.33 -1.09
N LEU A 352 10.74 -2.41 -1.46
CA LEU A 352 11.26 -3.77 -1.30
C LEU A 352 10.93 -4.72 -2.46
N HIS A 353 9.82 -4.52 -3.19
CA HIS A 353 9.35 -5.49 -4.20
C HIS A 353 10.44 -5.86 -5.23
N ASP A 354 11.07 -4.86 -5.85
CA ASP A 354 12.08 -5.11 -6.91
C ASP A 354 13.50 -5.28 -6.35
N GLU A 355 13.82 -4.63 -5.24
CA GLU A 355 15.19 -4.48 -4.74
C GLU A 355 15.31 -4.78 -3.24
N ILE A 356 15.80 -5.99 -2.92
CA ILE A 356 15.92 -6.53 -1.56
C ILE A 356 16.77 -5.67 -0.60
N ASN A 357 17.61 -4.79 -1.14
CA ASN A 357 18.62 -4.07 -0.37
C ASN A 357 18.20 -2.66 0.07
N LEU A 358 17.17 -2.07 -0.54
CA LEU A 358 16.82 -0.65 -0.32
C LEU A 358 16.23 -0.39 1.07
N ILE A 359 15.45 -1.34 1.58
CA ILE A 359 14.76 -1.23 2.86
C ILE A 359 15.71 -1.04 4.06
N PHE A 360 16.96 -1.51 3.97
CA PHE A 360 17.97 -1.28 5.01
C PHE A 360 18.22 0.21 5.29
N ALA A 361 18.14 1.05 4.25
CA ALA A 361 18.27 2.50 4.39
C ALA A 361 17.00 3.17 4.92
N ALA A 362 15.88 2.44 4.99
CA ALA A 362 14.57 2.94 5.37
C ALA A 362 14.21 2.70 6.84
N ASP A 363 14.96 1.89 7.59
CA ASP A 363 14.66 1.60 9.01
C ASP A 363 14.49 2.88 9.83
N GLU A 364 15.41 3.84 9.66
CA GLU A 364 15.33 5.13 10.35
C GLU A 364 14.10 5.96 9.91
N ILE A 365 13.65 5.82 8.66
CA ILE A 365 12.48 6.52 8.13
C ILE A 365 11.20 5.94 8.74
N PHE A 366 11.06 4.61 8.75
CA PHE A 366 9.94 3.92 9.40
C PHE A 366 9.89 4.21 10.91
N TYR A 367 11.01 4.09 11.61
CA TYR A 367 11.12 4.47 13.02
C TYR A 367 10.62 5.89 13.28
N ASN A 368 11.11 6.87 12.51
CA ASN A 368 10.71 8.26 12.67
C ASN A 368 9.23 8.50 12.30
N PHE A 369 8.68 7.77 11.33
CA PHE A 369 7.27 7.81 10.98
C PHE A 369 6.39 7.33 12.16
N PHE A 370 6.69 6.17 12.73
CA PHE A 370 5.93 5.64 13.87
C PHE A 370 6.09 6.52 15.11
N LYS A 371 7.29 7.04 15.36
CA LYS A 371 7.57 7.95 16.47
C LYS A 371 6.85 9.28 16.34
N LYS A 372 6.89 9.91 15.17
CA LYS A 372 6.21 11.19 14.92
C LYS A 372 4.70 11.08 15.14
N ASN A 373 4.11 9.94 14.80
CA ASN A 373 2.67 9.71 14.89
C ASN A 373 2.25 8.95 16.16
N GLU A 374 3.13 8.84 17.17
CA GLU A 374 2.92 7.98 18.36
C GLU A 374 1.58 8.21 19.07
N LYS A 375 1.09 9.45 19.09
CA LYS A 375 -0.16 9.81 19.77
C LYS A 375 -1.38 9.14 19.12
N HIS A 376 -1.30 8.84 17.83
CA HIS A 376 -2.36 8.20 17.05
C HIS A 376 -2.35 6.68 17.17
N TYR A 377 -1.25 6.11 17.66
CA TYR A 377 -1.11 4.68 17.87
C TYR A 377 -1.45 4.24 19.30
N LYS A 378 -1.81 5.21 20.17
CA LYS A 378 -2.30 4.94 21.52
C LYS A 378 -3.79 4.60 21.46
N ASN A 379 -4.20 3.47 22.03
CA ASN A 379 -5.58 2.97 21.94
C ASN A 379 -5.99 2.65 20.50
N SER A 380 -5.15 1.91 19.78
CA SER A 380 -5.42 1.49 18.42
C SER A 380 -4.78 0.14 18.15
N PHE A 381 -5.40 -0.64 17.27
CA PHE A 381 -4.78 -1.85 16.74
C PHE A 381 -3.87 -1.46 15.58
N ASN A 382 -2.56 -1.55 15.77
CA ASN A 382 -1.58 -1.20 14.74
C ASN A 382 -0.88 -2.45 14.25
N ILE A 383 -0.97 -2.72 12.97
CA ILE A 383 -0.37 -3.88 12.31
C ILE A 383 0.69 -3.38 11.33
N LEU A 384 1.93 -3.84 11.50
CA LEU A 384 2.97 -3.76 10.49
C LEU A 384 3.25 -5.18 10.00
N MET A 385 3.12 -5.42 8.71
CA MET A 385 3.26 -6.76 8.16
C MET A 385 3.81 -6.77 6.73
N GLY A 386 4.25 -7.95 6.30
CA GLY A 386 4.37 -8.28 4.88
C GLY A 386 3.16 -9.07 4.39
N ASP A 387 2.96 -9.08 3.07
CA ASP A 387 2.00 -9.95 2.39
C ASP A 387 2.59 -11.32 2.07
N HIS A 388 3.86 -11.34 1.64
CA HIS A 388 4.74 -12.49 1.45
C HIS A 388 6.20 -12.04 1.69
N GLY A 389 7.17 -12.94 1.57
CA GLY A 389 8.60 -12.58 1.54
C GLY A 389 9.12 -12.32 0.12
N TYR A 390 10.38 -11.92 0.01
CA TYR A 390 10.99 -11.58 -1.27
C TYR A 390 11.07 -12.78 -2.22
N ARG A 391 10.51 -12.63 -3.42
CA ARG A 391 10.35 -13.71 -4.42
C ARG A 391 11.18 -13.53 -5.70
N LEU A 392 11.90 -12.41 -5.81
CA LEU A 392 12.67 -12.10 -7.01
C LEU A 392 14.15 -12.51 -6.87
N ASN A 393 14.86 -12.42 -7.99
CA ASN A 393 16.31 -12.65 -8.11
C ASN A 393 16.77 -14.03 -7.61
N THR A 394 18.08 -14.25 -7.54
CA THR A 394 18.69 -15.52 -7.15
C THR A 394 18.66 -15.78 -5.64
N PHE A 395 18.19 -14.83 -4.83
CA PHE A 395 17.97 -15.09 -3.40
C PHE A 395 16.80 -16.06 -3.19
N SER A 396 15.72 -15.93 -3.97
CA SER A 396 14.49 -16.74 -3.80
C SER A 396 14.69 -18.23 -4.11
N ILE A 397 15.76 -18.60 -4.83
CA ILE A 397 16.11 -20.00 -5.10
C ILE A 397 16.95 -20.66 -3.98
N SER A 398 17.39 -19.92 -2.98
CA SER A 398 18.07 -20.48 -1.80
C SER A 398 17.06 -21.07 -0.81
N ASP A 399 17.49 -22.00 0.05
CA ASP A 399 16.60 -22.61 1.06
C ASP A 399 15.98 -21.55 1.98
N ILE A 400 16.81 -20.62 2.49
CA ILE A 400 16.31 -19.51 3.30
C ILE A 400 15.41 -18.57 2.51
N GLY A 401 15.70 -18.31 1.23
CA GLY A 401 14.86 -17.46 0.38
C GLY A 401 13.47 -18.05 0.17
N ARG A 402 13.38 -19.36 -0.15
CA ARG A 402 12.11 -20.09 -0.26
C ARG A 402 11.33 -20.10 1.05
N TYR A 403 12.02 -20.29 2.18
CA TYR A 403 11.39 -20.25 3.50
C TYR A 403 10.82 -18.85 3.79
N GLU A 404 11.66 -17.82 3.62
CA GLU A 404 11.29 -16.43 3.88
C GLU A 404 10.13 -15.95 3.01
N HIS A 405 10.08 -16.37 1.74
CA HIS A 405 8.99 -16.07 0.83
C HIS A 405 7.62 -16.51 1.39
N LYS A 406 7.58 -17.66 2.06
CA LYS A 406 6.36 -18.20 2.66
C LYS A 406 6.08 -17.67 4.08
N ASN A 407 7.01 -16.90 4.67
CA ASN A 407 6.94 -16.45 6.05
C ASN A 407 7.00 -14.91 6.16
N PRO A 408 5.89 -14.22 5.86
CA PRO A 408 5.81 -12.76 5.96
C PRO A 408 5.97 -12.26 7.40
N TYR A 409 6.49 -11.05 7.54
CA TYR A 409 6.60 -10.38 8.84
C TYR A 409 5.21 -10.02 9.38
N PHE A 410 5.03 -10.09 10.70
CA PHE A 410 3.81 -9.60 11.36
C PHE A 410 4.12 -9.13 12.78
N ILE A 411 3.72 -7.90 13.09
CA ILE A 411 3.66 -7.37 14.46
C ILE A 411 2.36 -6.60 14.65
N ILE A 412 1.73 -6.82 15.80
CA ILE A 412 0.55 -6.05 16.24
C ILE A 412 0.82 -5.33 17.55
N THR A 413 0.38 -4.07 17.65
CA THR A 413 0.39 -3.28 18.88
C THR A 413 -1.04 -2.88 19.26
N ILE A 414 -1.30 -2.64 20.55
CA ILE A 414 -2.66 -2.41 21.12
C ILE A 414 -2.68 -1.16 22.00
#